data_AF-A0A8K1C7X7-F1
#
_entry.id   AF-A0A8K1C7X7-F1
#
_cell.length_a   1.000
_cell.length_b   1.000
_cell.length_c   1.000
_cell.angle_alpha   90.00
_cell.angle_beta   90.00
_cell.angle_gamma   90.00
#
_symmetry.space_group_name_H-M   'P 1'
#
loop_
_entity.id
_entity.type
_entity.pdbx_description
1 polymer ?
#
loop_
_entity_poly.entity_id
_entity_poly.type
_entity_poly.pdbx_seq_one_letter_code
_entity_poly.pdbx_strand_id
1 'polypeptide(L)'
;MLALIGFHYYSRQPFDAATQDSVHLTPEKPKYPGGLWHIEGTGSEQIVATGLYHENITDSELSFRVIVDEPDYEQNDRLDVTAMYGLERHALLVQPLGAATAIDGRCLVFPNTLQHKIEPFELGDPTMPGLRKIPAFFLVDPTKTIPSTSVIPPQQKERLQELMNPLTEGTTVPFDAVKDQLAELPGGE
;
A
#
# COMPACT_ATOMS: atom_id res chain seq x y z
N MET A 1 -10.43 -9.60 -13.79
CA MET A 1 -11.66 -9.28 -13.01
C MET A 1 -11.41 -7.96 -12.31
N LEU A 2 -12.27 -6.95 -12.48
CA LEU A 2 -12.17 -5.70 -11.72
C LEU A 2 -12.76 -5.97 -10.32
N ALA A 3 -11.97 -5.75 -9.27
CA ALA A 3 -12.42 -5.92 -7.91
C ALA A 3 -12.46 -4.55 -7.20
N LEU A 4 -13.60 -4.24 -6.57
CA LEU A 4 -13.63 -3.25 -5.48
C LEU A 4 -13.18 -3.99 -4.22
N ILE A 5 -11.95 -3.77 -3.80
CA ILE A 5 -11.41 -4.33 -2.55
C ILE A 5 -11.46 -3.19 -1.53
N GLY A 6 -12.40 -3.26 -0.59
CA GLY A 6 -12.38 -2.37 0.58
C GLY A 6 -11.25 -2.78 1.51
N PHE A 7 -10.24 -1.94 1.65
CA PHE A 7 -9.14 -2.21 2.58
C PHE A 7 -9.59 -1.93 4.01
N HIS A 8 -9.67 -2.97 4.84
CA HIS A 8 -9.59 -2.85 6.30
C HIS A 8 -8.26 -3.47 6.73
N TYR A 9 -7.21 -2.65 6.79
CA TYR A 9 -5.93 -3.09 7.35
C TYR A 9 -6.03 -3.09 8.88
N TYR A 10 -5.99 -4.28 9.48
CA TYR A 10 -5.65 -4.44 10.89
C TYR A 10 -4.12 -4.59 11.00
N SER A 11 -3.42 -3.52 11.36
CA SER A 11 -2.06 -3.61 11.89
C SER A 11 -2.01 -2.95 13.28
N ARG A 12 -1.40 -3.64 14.24
CA ARG A 12 -1.28 -3.20 15.64
C ARG A 12 -0.16 -2.17 15.78
N GLN A 13 -0.38 -0.94 15.34
CA GLN A 13 0.23 0.29 15.89
C GLN A 13 -0.74 1.45 15.62
N PRO A 14 -0.88 2.44 16.53
CA PRO A 14 -1.79 3.57 16.32
C PRO A 14 -1.15 4.56 15.35
N PHE A 15 -1.09 4.19 14.08
CA PHE A 15 -1.01 5.15 12.99
C PHE A 15 -2.40 5.22 12.40
N ASP A 16 -3.00 6.40 12.44
CA ASP A 16 -4.27 6.73 11.81
C ASP A 16 -4.20 6.39 10.31
N ALA A 17 -4.50 5.14 9.97
CA ALA A 17 -4.73 4.71 8.61
C ALA A 17 -6.11 5.24 8.22
N ALA A 18 -6.16 6.50 7.79
CA ALA A 18 -7.26 6.96 6.98
C ALA A 18 -7.30 6.06 5.74
N THR A 19 -8.29 5.18 5.65
CA THR A 19 -8.68 4.58 4.38
C THR A 19 -8.79 5.72 3.36
N GLN A 20 -8.03 5.64 2.25
CA GLN A 20 -7.95 6.67 1.21
C GLN A 20 -9.27 6.92 0.46
N ASP A 21 -10.39 6.43 0.98
CA ASP A 21 -11.69 6.48 0.34
C ASP A 21 -12.26 7.90 0.32
N SER A 22 -11.91 8.74 1.30
CA SER A 22 -12.37 10.13 1.33
C SER A 22 -11.53 11.07 2.21
N VAL A 23 -11.32 12.29 1.74
CA VAL A 23 -10.75 13.39 2.52
C VAL A 23 -11.80 14.48 2.72
N HIS A 24 -12.06 14.83 3.97
CA HIS A 24 -12.98 15.89 4.36
C HIS A 24 -12.19 17.13 4.80
N LEU A 25 -12.44 18.26 4.14
CA LEU A 25 -11.86 19.56 4.49
C LEU A 25 -12.97 20.50 4.97
N THR A 26 -12.70 21.27 6.01
CA THR A 26 -13.62 22.28 6.55
C THR A 26 -12.94 23.64 6.57
N PRO A 27 -13.68 24.76 6.69
CA PRO A 27 -13.06 26.08 6.84
C PRO A 27 -12.03 26.17 7.99
N GLU A 28 -12.23 25.41 9.07
CA GLU A 28 -11.31 25.36 10.22
C GLU A 28 -10.08 24.47 9.96
N LYS A 29 -10.22 23.48 9.06
CA LYS A 29 -9.14 22.60 8.60
C LYS A 29 -9.13 22.54 7.07
N PRO A 30 -8.71 23.63 6.39
CA PRO A 30 -8.94 23.79 4.96
C PRO A 30 -7.86 23.12 4.10
N LYS A 31 -6.84 22.50 4.70
CA LYS A 31 -5.68 21.93 4.00
C LYS A 31 -5.49 20.46 4.33
N TYR A 32 -5.22 19.68 3.30
CA TYR A 32 -4.71 18.31 3.39
C TYR A 32 -3.19 18.34 3.19
N PRO A 33 -2.38 17.79 4.12
CA PRO A 33 -0.92 17.85 4.05
C PRO A 33 -0.29 16.85 3.06
N GLY A 34 -1.10 16.06 2.35
CA GLY A 34 -0.62 14.98 1.49
C GLY A 34 -0.68 13.61 2.17
N GLY A 35 -0.65 12.56 1.34
CA GLY A 35 -0.64 11.17 1.77
C GLY A 35 0.77 10.62 1.95
N LEU A 36 0.84 9.39 2.48
CA LEU A 36 2.09 8.63 2.56
C LEU A 36 2.35 7.91 1.25
N TRP A 37 3.61 7.60 0.97
CA TRP A 37 3.98 6.75 -0.16
C TRP A 37 3.54 5.31 0.08
N HIS A 38 2.80 4.72 -0.86
CA HIS A 38 2.29 3.35 -0.74
C HIS A 38 2.11 2.67 -2.12
N ILE A 39 1.95 1.35 -2.08
CA ILE A 39 1.45 0.49 -3.15
C ILE A 39 0.13 -0.11 -2.67
N GLU A 40 -0.80 -0.40 -3.57
CA GLU A 40 -2.10 -0.95 -3.21
C GLU A 40 -2.01 -2.45 -2.96
N GLY A 41 -2.64 -2.90 -1.88
CA GLY A 41 -2.63 -4.31 -1.51
C GLY A 41 -1.27 -4.83 -1.06
N THR A 42 -1.14 -6.16 -1.07
CA THR A 42 0.10 -6.87 -0.83
C THR A 42 0.39 -7.80 -2.02
N GLY A 43 1.50 -8.56 -1.93
CA GLY A 43 1.80 -9.57 -2.94
C GLY A 43 0.71 -10.62 -3.09
N SER A 44 -0.09 -10.91 -2.06
CA SER A 44 -1.11 -11.96 -2.09
C SER A 44 -2.31 -11.63 -2.99
N GLU A 45 -2.66 -10.34 -3.10
CA GLU A 45 -3.81 -9.85 -3.86
C GLU A 45 -3.53 -9.78 -5.37
N GLN A 46 -2.27 -9.96 -5.79
CA GLN A 46 -1.85 -10.00 -7.20
C GLN A 46 -2.40 -8.83 -8.03
N ILE A 47 -2.46 -7.63 -7.45
CA ILE A 47 -2.92 -6.42 -8.14
C ILE A 47 -1.84 -5.97 -9.13
N VAL A 48 -2.19 -5.87 -10.41
CA VAL A 48 -1.27 -5.47 -11.49
C VAL A 48 -1.44 -4.01 -11.92
N ALA A 49 -2.64 -3.44 -11.73
CA ALA A 49 -2.89 -2.04 -12.01
C ALA A 49 -3.94 -1.44 -11.06
N THR A 50 -3.78 -0.15 -10.80
CA THR A 50 -4.65 0.66 -9.97
C THR A 50 -5.26 1.76 -10.82
N GLY A 51 -6.57 1.93 -10.72
CA GLY A 51 -7.34 3.01 -11.34
C GLY A 51 -7.97 3.87 -10.26
N LEU A 52 -7.65 5.16 -10.23
CA LEU A 52 -8.24 6.12 -9.30
C LEU A 52 -9.17 7.04 -10.08
N TYR A 53 -10.45 7.02 -9.74
CA TYR A 53 -11.41 7.98 -10.28
C TYR A 53 -11.42 9.22 -9.39
N HIS A 54 -11.37 10.40 -10.01
CA HIS A 54 -11.38 11.66 -9.29
C HIS A 54 -12.75 12.33 -9.40
N GLU A 55 -13.41 12.51 -8.26
CA GLU A 55 -14.70 13.19 -8.16
C GLU A 55 -14.61 14.27 -7.07
N ASN A 56 -14.43 15.51 -7.53
CA ASN A 56 -14.56 16.81 -6.85
C ASN A 56 -13.69 17.14 -5.60
N ILE A 57 -13.61 18.46 -5.34
CA ILE A 57 -12.50 19.24 -4.73
C ILE A 57 -11.34 19.35 -5.72
N THR A 58 -11.04 20.59 -6.11
CA THR A 58 -9.85 21.09 -6.84
C THR A 58 -8.82 20.07 -7.31
N ASP A 59 -8.40 20.20 -8.58
CA ASP A 59 -7.33 19.43 -9.18
C ASP A 59 -6.18 19.20 -8.18
N SER A 60 -5.81 17.92 -8.03
CA SER A 60 -4.77 17.50 -7.10
C SER A 60 -3.72 16.70 -7.83
N GLU A 61 -2.52 16.61 -7.28
CA GLU A 61 -1.44 15.86 -7.91
C GLU A 61 -1.27 14.50 -7.24
N LEU A 62 -0.99 13.50 -8.07
CA LEU A 62 -0.57 12.18 -7.65
C LEU A 62 0.87 11.98 -8.09
N SER A 63 1.77 11.93 -7.12
CA SER A 63 3.19 11.71 -7.37
C SER A 63 3.50 10.23 -7.40
N PHE A 64 4.44 9.87 -8.26
CA PHE A 64 4.89 8.50 -8.47
C PHE A 64 6.38 8.36 -8.24
N ARG A 65 6.77 7.20 -7.72
CA ARG A 65 8.16 6.75 -7.67
C ARG A 65 8.21 5.24 -7.83
N VAL A 66 9.39 4.74 -8.18
CA VAL A 66 9.64 3.30 -8.30
C VAL A 66 10.77 2.90 -7.37
N ILE A 67 10.67 1.71 -6.78
CA ILE A 67 11.77 1.10 -6.03
C ILE A 67 12.73 0.51 -7.06
N VAL A 68 14.02 0.80 -6.90
CA VAL A 68 15.06 0.30 -7.78
C VAL A 68 16.07 -0.53 -7.00
N ASP A 69 16.81 -1.37 -7.71
CA ASP A 69 17.97 -2.04 -7.14
C ASP A 69 19.16 -1.08 -7.07
N GLU A 70 20.13 -1.37 -6.20
CA GLU A 70 21.38 -0.62 -6.18
C GLU A 70 22.10 -0.83 -7.53
N PRO A 71 22.43 0.24 -8.27
CA PRO A 71 23.13 0.10 -9.53
C PRO A 71 24.57 -0.38 -9.29
N ASP A 72 25.17 -1.00 -10.30
CA ASP A 72 26.61 -1.29 -10.28
C ASP A 72 27.40 0.00 -10.54
N TYR A 73 28.31 0.37 -9.63
CA TYR A 73 29.21 1.52 -9.78
C TYR A 73 30.55 1.30 -9.06
N GLU A 74 31.59 2.02 -9.49
CA GLU A 74 32.89 1.96 -8.83
C GLU A 74 32.85 2.63 -7.45
N GLN A 75 33.49 1.99 -6.47
CA GLN A 75 33.54 2.52 -5.11
C GLN A 75 34.20 3.92 -5.09
N ASN A 76 33.43 4.92 -4.62
CA ASN A 76 33.76 6.35 -4.57
C ASN A 76 33.44 7.17 -5.83
N ASP A 77 32.80 6.59 -6.84
CA ASP A 77 32.17 7.38 -7.89
C ASP A 77 30.86 7.98 -7.36
N ARG A 78 30.90 9.28 -7.03
CA ARG A 78 29.77 9.99 -6.41
C ARG A 78 28.99 10.86 -7.39
N LEU A 79 29.65 11.30 -8.45
CA LEU A 79 29.06 12.24 -9.41
C LEU A 79 28.21 11.50 -10.43
N ASP A 80 28.67 10.33 -10.90
CA ASP A 80 27.98 9.62 -11.98
C ASP A 80 26.71 8.91 -11.47
N VAL A 81 26.70 8.37 -10.25
CA VAL A 81 25.54 7.64 -9.73
C VAL A 81 24.33 8.57 -9.53
N THR A 82 24.53 9.72 -8.89
CA THR A 82 23.44 10.68 -8.68
C THR A 82 23.03 11.34 -9.99
N ALA A 83 23.96 11.64 -10.90
CA ALA A 83 23.62 12.24 -12.19
C ALA A 83 22.88 11.28 -13.13
N MET A 84 23.26 10.00 -13.16
CA MET A 84 22.70 9.00 -14.07
C MET A 84 21.42 8.36 -13.53
N TYR A 85 21.39 8.05 -12.22
CA TYR A 85 20.30 7.32 -11.59
C TYR A 85 19.45 8.18 -10.66
N GLY A 86 19.83 9.43 -10.36
CA GLY A 86 19.10 10.27 -9.40
C GLY A 86 19.15 9.74 -7.96
N LEU A 87 20.08 8.83 -7.64
CA LEU A 87 20.21 8.21 -6.32
C LEU A 87 21.31 8.91 -5.51
N GLU A 88 20.96 9.33 -4.30
CA GLU A 88 21.92 9.89 -3.34
C GLU A 88 22.48 8.82 -2.41
N ARG A 89 23.71 9.02 -1.94
CA ARG A 89 24.35 8.08 -1.02
C ARG A 89 23.57 8.00 0.31
N HIS A 90 23.29 6.78 0.75
CA HIS A 90 22.50 6.48 1.96
C HIS A 90 21.03 6.93 1.90
N ALA A 91 20.56 7.37 0.73
CA ALA A 91 19.13 7.59 0.52
C ALA A 91 18.41 6.27 0.22
N LEU A 92 17.08 6.35 0.19
CA LEU A 92 16.25 5.23 -0.26
C LEU A 92 16.57 4.91 -1.73
N LEU A 93 16.59 3.63 -2.08
CA LEU A 93 16.69 3.16 -3.46
C LEU A 93 15.36 3.34 -4.20
N VAL A 94 14.98 4.61 -4.39
CA VAL A 94 13.75 5.00 -5.08
C VAL A 94 14.06 6.09 -6.09
N GLN A 95 13.44 5.98 -7.27
CA GLN A 95 13.53 7.00 -8.31
C GLN A 95 12.17 7.70 -8.46
N PRO A 96 12.12 9.04 -8.35
CA PRO A 96 10.90 9.79 -8.62
C PRO A 96 10.57 9.71 -10.12
N LEU A 97 9.29 9.46 -10.44
CA LEU A 97 8.80 9.40 -11.82
C LEU A 97 8.00 10.66 -12.20
N GLY A 98 7.87 11.61 -11.28
CA GLY A 98 7.07 12.82 -11.45
C GLY A 98 5.65 12.65 -10.92
N ALA A 99 4.76 13.55 -11.34
CA ALA A 99 3.38 13.58 -10.89
C ALA A 99 2.41 13.67 -12.06
N ALA A 100 1.18 13.20 -11.83
CA ALA A 100 0.05 13.39 -12.73
C ALA A 100 -1.05 14.15 -12.02
N THR A 101 -1.67 15.10 -12.73
CA THR A 101 -2.85 15.80 -12.22
C THR A 101 -4.05 14.88 -12.25
N ALA A 102 -4.64 14.63 -11.10
CA ALA A 102 -5.97 14.06 -10.95
C ALA A 102 -6.97 15.17 -11.26
N ILE A 103 -7.60 15.06 -12.43
CA ILE A 103 -8.57 16.04 -12.93
C ILE A 103 -9.97 15.49 -12.72
N ASP A 104 -10.87 16.35 -12.26
CA ASP A 104 -12.26 15.97 -11.98
C ASP A 104 -12.93 15.28 -13.18
N GLY A 105 -13.70 14.23 -12.89
CA GLY A 105 -14.39 13.42 -13.90
C GLY A 105 -13.47 12.52 -14.74
N ARG A 106 -12.19 12.36 -14.37
CA ARG A 106 -11.25 11.45 -15.04
C ARG A 106 -10.81 10.31 -14.14
N CYS A 107 -10.43 9.20 -14.78
CA CYS A 107 -9.77 8.09 -14.14
C CYS A 107 -8.28 8.09 -14.52
N LEU A 108 -7.42 8.03 -13.51
CA LEU A 108 -5.99 7.84 -13.68
C LEU A 108 -5.66 6.37 -13.43
N VAL A 109 -5.10 5.70 -14.43
CA VAL A 109 -4.75 4.27 -14.36
C VAL A 109 -3.25 4.11 -14.50
N PHE A 110 -2.64 3.35 -13.59
CA PHE A 110 -1.19 3.12 -13.56
C PHE A 110 -0.86 1.70 -13.08
N PRO A 111 0.34 1.17 -13.41
CA PRO A 111 0.80 -0.12 -12.90
C PRO A 111 0.95 -0.09 -11.38
N ASN A 112 0.51 -1.14 -10.68
CA ASN A 112 0.59 -1.20 -9.22
C ASN A 112 2.03 -1.47 -8.70
N THR A 113 3.01 -1.55 -9.58
CA THR A 113 4.44 -1.56 -9.23
C THR A 113 4.95 -0.17 -8.83
N LEU A 114 4.19 0.89 -9.11
CA LEU A 114 4.58 2.26 -8.78
C LEU A 114 4.10 2.61 -7.37
N GLN A 115 5.04 3.04 -6.52
CA GLN A 115 4.67 3.72 -5.29
C GLN A 115 4.07 5.08 -5.64
N HIS A 116 2.98 5.44 -4.98
CA HIS A 116 2.32 6.71 -5.22
C HIS A 116 1.92 7.38 -3.91
N LYS A 117 1.70 8.70 -3.98
CA LYS A 117 1.08 9.48 -2.91
C LYS A 117 0.26 10.62 -3.50
N ILE A 118 -0.77 11.00 -2.75
CA ILE A 118 -1.53 12.22 -3.01
C ILE A 118 -0.73 13.40 -2.49
N GLU A 119 -0.50 14.42 -3.32
CA GLU A 119 0.15 15.66 -2.89
C GLU A 119 -0.78 16.54 -2.04
N PRO A 120 -0.23 17.51 -1.29
CA PRO A 120 -1.04 18.46 -0.54
C PRO A 120 -2.05 19.19 -1.42
N PHE A 121 -3.25 19.45 -0.89
CA PHE A 121 -4.27 20.26 -1.55
C PHE A 121 -5.13 20.98 -0.53
N GLU A 122 -5.90 21.97 -0.97
CA GLU A 122 -6.75 22.79 -0.11
C GLU A 122 -8.12 23.07 -0.75
N LEU A 123 -9.05 23.55 0.08
CA LEU A 123 -10.36 24.00 -0.39
C LEU A 123 -10.23 25.09 -1.46
N GLY A 124 -10.91 24.92 -2.59
CA GLY A 124 -11.03 25.97 -3.59
C GLY A 124 -11.78 27.21 -3.07
N ASP A 125 -12.80 27.01 -2.23
CA ASP A 125 -13.47 28.06 -1.46
C ASP A 125 -13.28 27.79 0.04
N PRO A 126 -12.44 28.58 0.74
CA PRO A 126 -12.16 28.38 2.18
C PRO A 126 -13.37 28.54 3.09
N THR A 127 -14.48 29.10 2.61
CA THR A 127 -15.71 29.33 3.40
C THR A 127 -16.67 28.14 3.36
N MET A 128 -16.46 27.21 2.44
CA MET A 128 -17.34 26.08 2.18
C MET A 128 -16.64 24.76 2.53
N PRO A 129 -17.31 23.81 3.19
CA PRO A 129 -16.74 22.49 3.38
C PRO A 129 -16.57 21.77 2.03
N GLY A 130 -15.53 20.95 1.94
CA GLY A 130 -15.23 20.15 0.75
C GLY A 130 -15.14 18.66 1.11
N LEU A 131 -15.62 17.81 0.20
CA LEU A 131 -15.44 16.36 0.27
C LEU A 131 -14.80 15.83 -1.02
N ARG A 132 -13.59 15.27 -0.88
CA ARG A 132 -12.91 14.54 -1.96
C ARG A 132 -13.15 13.07 -1.76
N LYS A 133 -13.68 12.40 -2.78
CA LYS A 133 -13.77 10.94 -2.83
C LYS A 133 -12.85 10.43 -3.92
N ILE A 134 -12.17 9.33 -3.65
CA ILE A 134 -11.29 8.68 -4.62
C ILE A 134 -11.69 7.22 -4.72
N PRO A 135 -12.69 6.87 -5.54
CA PRO A 135 -12.96 5.49 -5.83
C PRO A 135 -11.73 4.84 -6.48
N ALA A 136 -11.23 3.78 -5.85
CA ALA A 136 -10.14 2.97 -6.36
C ALA A 136 -10.66 1.68 -7.00
N PHE A 137 -10.09 1.34 -8.15
CA PHE A 137 -10.37 0.12 -8.90
C PHE A 137 -9.08 -0.66 -9.07
N PHE A 138 -9.11 -1.95 -8.79
CA PHE A 138 -7.94 -2.81 -8.90
C PHE A 138 -8.13 -3.83 -10.02
N LEU A 139 -7.15 -3.87 -10.91
CA LEU A 139 -6.99 -4.96 -11.86
C LEU A 139 -6.11 -6.02 -11.21
N VAL A 140 -6.72 -7.15 -10.88
CA VAL A 140 -6.02 -8.35 -10.42
C VAL A 140 -5.50 -9.15 -11.62
N ASP A 141 -4.29 -9.71 -11.52
CA ASP A 141 -3.68 -10.56 -12.54
C ASP A 141 -4.66 -11.68 -12.96
N PRO A 142 -5.19 -11.65 -14.20
CA PRO A 142 -6.16 -12.63 -14.65
C PRO A 142 -5.55 -14.02 -14.88
N THR A 143 -4.23 -14.14 -14.87
CA THR A 143 -3.51 -15.41 -15.03
C THR A 143 -3.30 -16.15 -13.71
N LYS A 144 -3.63 -15.51 -12.58
CA LYS A 144 -3.44 -16.04 -11.24
C LYS A 144 -4.80 -16.37 -10.61
N THR A 145 -4.88 -17.55 -9.99
CA THR A 145 -6.02 -17.90 -9.18
C THR A 145 -5.77 -17.42 -7.75
N ILE A 146 -6.58 -16.47 -7.29
CA ILE A 146 -6.53 -16.03 -5.89
C ILE A 146 -7.43 -16.92 -5.04
N PRO A 147 -6.96 -17.41 -3.88
CA PRO A 147 -7.80 -18.13 -2.93
C PRO A 147 -8.98 -17.26 -2.49
N SER A 148 -10.19 -17.80 -2.62
CA SER A 148 -11.40 -17.16 -2.09
C SER A 148 -11.32 -17.07 -0.57
N THR A 149 -11.91 -16.04 0.02
CA THR A 149 -12.08 -15.94 1.48
C THR A 149 -12.87 -17.12 2.05
N SER A 150 -13.64 -17.83 1.22
CA SER A 150 -14.32 -19.09 1.61
C SER A 150 -13.37 -20.25 1.93
N VAL A 151 -12.10 -20.18 1.51
CA VAL A 151 -11.08 -21.20 1.77
C VAL A 151 -9.93 -20.70 2.66
N ILE A 152 -10.01 -19.45 3.12
CA ILE A 152 -9.05 -18.87 4.06
C ILE A 152 -9.44 -19.30 5.48
N PRO A 153 -8.55 -19.93 6.27
CA PRO A 153 -8.84 -20.30 7.65
C PRO A 153 -9.06 -19.05 8.52
N PRO A 154 -9.72 -19.19 9.68
CA PRO A 154 -9.95 -18.06 10.58
C PRO A 154 -8.64 -17.34 10.93
N GLN A 155 -8.62 -16.04 10.66
CA GLN A 155 -7.46 -15.18 10.92
C GLN A 155 -7.42 -14.63 12.35
N GLN A 156 -8.53 -14.75 13.10
CA GLN A 156 -8.58 -14.40 14.52
C GLN A 156 -7.92 -15.50 15.35
N LYS A 157 -6.99 -15.11 16.22
CA LYS A 157 -6.18 -16.05 17.02
C LYS A 157 -7.07 -16.99 17.83
N GLU A 158 -8.12 -16.48 18.46
CA GLU A 158 -9.03 -17.26 19.30
C GLU A 158 -9.80 -18.30 18.47
N ARG A 159 -10.29 -17.92 17.29
CA ARG A 159 -10.99 -18.81 16.36
C ARG A 159 -10.07 -19.89 15.79
N LEU A 160 -8.82 -19.53 15.48
CA LEU A 160 -7.82 -20.47 15.03
C LEU A 160 -7.47 -21.46 16.14
N GLN A 161 -7.33 -20.97 17.37
CA GLN A 161 -7.10 -21.79 18.57
C GLN A 161 -8.26 -22.78 18.77
N GLU A 162 -9.52 -22.35 18.65
CA GLU A 162 -10.69 -23.23 18.74
C GLU A 162 -10.68 -24.36 17.70
N LEU A 163 -10.26 -24.07 16.47
CA LEU A 163 -10.12 -25.09 15.42
C LEU A 163 -8.92 -26.03 15.63
N MET A 164 -7.85 -25.53 16.23
CA MET A 164 -6.63 -26.31 16.47
C MET A 164 -6.75 -27.19 17.71
N ASN A 165 -7.49 -26.77 18.74
CA ASN A 165 -7.59 -27.48 20.02
C ASN A 165 -7.92 -28.99 19.87
N PRO A 166 -8.90 -29.43 19.05
CA PRO A 166 -9.21 -30.84 18.87
C PRO A 166 -8.12 -31.62 18.12
N LEU A 167 -7.32 -30.95 17.28
CA LEU A 167 -6.23 -31.55 16.52
C LEU A 167 -4.96 -31.71 17.36
N THR A 168 -4.82 -30.88 18.40
CA THR A 168 -3.70 -30.90 19.35
C THR A 168 -4.01 -31.69 20.63
N GLU A 169 -5.24 -32.16 20.79
CA GLU A 169 -5.69 -32.88 21.98
C GLU A 169 -4.98 -34.24 22.06
N GLY A 170 -4.15 -34.43 23.09
CA GLY A 170 -3.33 -35.63 23.26
C GLY A 170 -2.02 -35.65 22.47
N THR A 171 -1.71 -34.61 21.70
CA THR A 171 -0.40 -34.44 21.04
C THR A 171 0.48 -33.52 21.87
N THR A 172 1.35 -34.10 22.71
CA THR A 172 2.54 -33.38 23.18
C THR A 172 3.55 -33.42 22.05
N VAL A 173 3.49 -32.44 21.14
CA VAL A 173 4.62 -32.21 20.25
C VAL A 173 5.73 -31.67 21.15
N PRO A 174 6.83 -32.42 21.40
CA PRO A 174 7.89 -31.91 22.26
C PRO A 174 8.40 -30.64 21.62
N PHE A 175 8.41 -29.53 22.36
CA PHE A 175 8.84 -28.24 21.81
C PHE A 175 10.25 -28.36 21.20
N ASP A 176 11.10 -29.21 21.77
CA ASP A 176 12.44 -29.56 21.28
C ASP A 176 12.44 -30.22 19.89
N ALA A 177 11.37 -30.93 19.50
CA ALA A 177 11.28 -31.63 18.21
C ALA A 177 10.95 -30.70 17.04
N VAL A 178 10.41 -29.50 17.31
CA VAL A 178 9.95 -28.55 16.28
C VAL A 178 10.70 -27.22 16.34
N LYS A 179 11.54 -27.03 17.37
CA LYS A 179 12.30 -25.81 17.63
C LYS A 179 13.18 -25.43 16.44
N ASP A 180 13.85 -26.40 15.84
CA ASP A 180 14.74 -26.17 14.70
C ASP A 180 13.96 -25.78 13.44
N GLN A 181 12.74 -26.31 13.25
CA GLN A 181 11.87 -25.97 12.12
C GLN A 181 11.20 -24.60 12.26
N LEU A 182 10.93 -24.16 13.51
CA LEU A 182 10.36 -22.85 13.79
C LEU A 182 11.41 -21.72 13.66
N ALA A 183 12.68 -22.02 13.92
CA ALA A 183 13.79 -21.08 13.73
C ALA A 183 14.07 -20.76 12.25
N GLU A 184 13.62 -21.63 11.33
CA GLU A 184 13.74 -21.42 9.88
C GLU A 184 12.58 -20.63 9.27
N LEU A 185 11.52 -20.33 10.04
CA LEU A 185 10.42 -19.48 9.59
C LEU A 185 10.82 -17.99 9.71
N PRO A 186 10.61 -17.17 8.66
CA PRO A 186 10.96 -15.76 8.71
C PRO A 186 10.11 -15.04 9.75
N GLY A 187 10.75 -14.50 10.79
CA GLY A 187 10.11 -13.77 11.89
C GLY A 187 10.23 -14.42 13.28
N GLY A 188 11.04 -15.46 13.44
CA GLY A 188 11.31 -16.10 14.73
C GLY A 188 12.35 -15.39 15.60
N GLU A 189 12.07 -14.15 16.01
CA GLU A 189 12.58 -13.54 17.26
C GLU A 189 11.46 -12.75 17.96
#